data_AF-A0A971A6X2-F1
#
_entry.id   AF-A0A971A6X2-F1
#
_cell.length_a   1.000
_cell.length_b   1.000
_cell.length_c   1.000
_cell.angle_alpha   90.00
_cell.angle_beta   90.00
_cell.angle_gamma   90.00
#
_symmetry.space_group_name_H-M   'P 1'
#
loop_
_entity.id
_entity.type
_entity.pdbx_description
1 polymer ?
#
loop_
_entity_poly.entity_id
_entity_poly.type
_entity_poly.pdbx_seq_one_letter_code
_entity_poly.pdbx_strand_id
1 'polypeptide(L)' 'KRFIFYNPHFVGTEYFLLHSDARGEIYNPYWQYEIYGRTDHMKTYQDEEVGEHWGGRAGDLFRK' A
#
# COMPACT_ATOMS: atom_id res chain seq x y z
N LYS A 1 -15.76 4.40 4.45
CA LYS A 1 -14.45 4.98 4.83
C LYS A 1 -13.47 3.83 4.92
N ARG A 2 -12.24 4.00 4.42
CA ARG A 2 -11.27 2.91 4.26
C ARG A 2 -9.97 3.28 4.97
N PHE A 3 -9.32 2.27 5.52
CA PHE A 3 -8.06 2.40 6.26
C PHE A 3 -7.10 1.33 5.76
N ILE A 4 -5.84 1.70 5.65
CA ILE A 4 -4.76 0.80 5.25
C ILE A 4 -3.75 0.79 6.38
N PHE A 5 -3.60 -0.39 6.97
CA PHE A 5 -2.62 -0.66 8.00
C PHE A 5 -1.49 -1.50 7.42
N TYR A 6 -0.25 -1.08 7.65
CA TYR A 6 0.93 -1.72 7.08
C TYR A 6 1.96 -2.02 8.18
N ASN A 7 2.53 -3.23 8.12
CA ASN A 7 3.65 -3.62 8.96
C ASN A 7 4.93 -3.72 8.10
N PRO A 8 5.84 -2.74 8.19
CA PRO A 8 7.13 -2.77 7.49
C PRO A 8 8.16 -3.69 8.17
N HIS A 9 7.90 -4.26 9.34
CA HIS A 9 8.88 -5.05 10.07
C HIS A 9 8.56 -6.55 9.96
N PHE A 10 9.58 -7.36 9.68
CA PHE A 10 9.44 -8.83 9.69
C PHE A 10 9.25 -9.40 11.10
N VAL A 11 9.60 -8.61 12.12
CA VAL A 11 9.49 -8.97 13.54
C VAL A 11 8.60 -7.95 14.22
N GLY A 12 7.60 -8.45 14.96
CA GLY A 12 6.61 -7.62 15.65
C GLY A 12 5.21 -7.72 15.03
N THR A 13 4.20 -7.31 15.81
CA THR A 13 2.78 -7.30 15.41
C THR A 13 2.23 -5.88 15.29
N GLU A 14 3.12 -4.89 15.28
CA GLU A 14 2.74 -3.49 15.21
C GLU A 14 2.39 -3.13 13.77
N TYR A 15 1.26 -2.44 13.62
CA TYR A 15 0.80 -1.94 12.33
C TYR A 15 0.70 -0.43 12.40
N PHE A 16 1.15 0.22 11.34
CA PHE A 16 1.09 1.66 11.20
C PHE A 16 -0.03 2.04 10.25
N LEU A 17 -0.73 3.13 10.55
CA LEU A 17 -1.72 3.69 9.62
C LEU A 17 -0.97 4.31 8.44
N LEU A 18 -1.11 3.68 7.27
CA LEU A 18 -0.45 4.12 6.04
C LEU A 18 -1.32 5.08 5.23
N HIS A 19 -2.64 4.83 5.19
CA HIS A 19 -3.59 5.64 4.43
C HIS A 19 -5.01 5.54 5.00
N SER A 20 -5.77 6.65 4.91
CA SER A 20 -7.17 6.73 5.28
C SER A 20 -7.96 7.70 4.40
N ASP A 21 -9.21 7.33 4.07
CA ASP A 21 -10.19 8.21 3.43
C ASP A 21 -11.04 9.01 4.44
N ALA A 22 -10.77 8.87 5.74
CA ALA A 22 -11.47 9.60 6.78
C ALA A 22 -10.98 11.06 6.85
N ARG A 23 -11.90 11.98 7.16
CA ARG A 23 -11.59 13.41 7.23
C ARG A 23 -10.80 13.68 8.50
N GLY A 24 -9.62 14.31 8.37
CA GLY A 24 -8.73 14.60 9.49
C GLY A 24 -7.70 13.51 9.79
N GLU A 25 -7.72 12.40 9.03
CA GLU A 25 -6.72 11.34 9.11
C GLU A 25 -5.62 11.52 8.04
N ILE A 26 -4.55 10.73 8.14
CA ILE A 26 -3.47 10.68 7.15
C ILE A 26 -4.01 10.20 5.81
N TYR A 27 -3.92 11.06 4.80
CA TYR A 27 -4.24 10.74 3.41
C TYR A 27 -2.95 10.62 2.59
N ASN A 28 -2.58 9.39 2.25
CA ASN A 28 -1.40 9.09 1.43
C ASN A 28 -1.82 8.46 0.09
N PRO A 29 -1.92 9.18 -1.03
CA PRO A 29 -2.34 8.62 -2.31
C PRO A 29 -1.32 7.64 -2.91
N TYR A 30 -0.07 7.66 -2.44
CA TYR A 30 1.02 6.84 -2.94
C TYR A 30 1.28 5.59 -2.08
N TRP A 31 0.34 5.22 -1.20
CA TRP A 31 0.47 4.10 -0.26
C TRP A 31 0.85 2.77 -0.93
N GLN A 32 0.45 2.56 -2.18
CA GLN A 32 0.79 1.34 -2.93
C GLN A 32 2.31 1.23 -3.16
N TYR A 33 2.99 2.35 -3.44
CA TYR A 33 4.44 2.35 -3.61
C TYR A 33 5.18 1.98 -2.32
N GLU A 34 4.65 2.36 -1.15
CA GLU A 34 5.27 2.00 0.13
C GLU A 34 5.13 0.52 0.47
N ILE A 35 4.03 -0.11 0.06
CA ILE A 35 3.82 -1.56 0.23
C ILE A 35 4.72 -2.34 -0.74
N TYR A 36 4.72 -1.95 -2.02
CA TYR A 36 5.37 -2.74 -3.08
C TYR A 36 6.84 -2.41 -3.31
N GLY A 37 7.32 -1.23 -2.87
CA GLY A 37 8.68 -0.77 -3.09
C GLY A 37 9.78 -1.64 -2.45
N ARG A 38 9.42 -2.61 -1.60
CA ARG A 38 10.35 -3.60 -1.03
C ARG A 38 10.43 -4.90 -1.82
N THR A 39 9.36 -5.25 -2.52
CA THR A 39 9.23 -6.52 -3.23
C THR A 39 9.54 -6.34 -4.71
N ASP A 40 9.11 -5.21 -5.29
CA ASP A 40 9.29 -4.91 -6.70
C ASP A 40 10.50 -4.00 -6.91
N HIS A 41 11.36 -4.36 -7.85
CA HIS A 41 12.51 -3.57 -8.26
C HIS A 41 12.01 -2.40 -9.10
N MET A 42 11.65 -1.30 -8.43
CA MET A 42 11.34 0.03 -8.98
C MET A 42 10.99 -0.01 -10.48
N LYS A 43 9.80 -0.51 -10.81
CA LYS A 43 9.30 -0.39 -12.18
C LYS A 43 9.22 1.09 -12.53
N THR A 44 9.83 1.41 -13.66
CA THR A 44 9.83 2.73 -14.29
C THR A 44 8.43 3.35 -14.24
N TYR A 45 8.37 4.66 -14.04
CA TYR A 45 7.19 5.55 -14.01
C TYR A 45 6.16 5.43 -15.17
N GLN A 46 6.31 4.44 -16.05
CA GLN A 46 5.46 4.16 -17.22
C GLN A 46 4.42 3.06 -16.97
N ASP A 47 4.54 2.28 -15.90
CA ASP A 47 3.52 1.30 -15.53
C ASP A 47 2.55 1.91 -14.52
N GLU A 48 1.36 2.31 -14.99
CA GLU A 48 0.25 2.81 -14.14
C GLU A 48 -0.36 1.72 -13.24
N GLU A 49 -0.01 0.45 -13.50
CA GLU A 49 -0.49 -0.70 -12.73
C GLU A 49 0.68 -1.49 -12.16
N VAL A 50 0.60 -1.78 -10.86
CA VAL A 50 1.54 -2.69 -10.19
C VAL A 50 1.33 -4.08 -10.80
N GLY A 51 2.32 -4.56 -11.58
CA GLY A 51 2.23 -5.84 -12.27
C GLY A 51 1.92 -7.01 -11.33
N GLU A 52 1.36 -8.10 -11.89
CA GLU A 52 0.98 -9.28 -11.12
C GLU A 52 2.16 -9.82 -10.31
N HIS A 53 2.03 -9.74 -8.98
CA HIS A 53 2.98 -10.31 -8.03
C HIS A 53 2.23 -10.83 -6.80
N TRP A 54 2.87 -11.72 -6.04
CA TRP A 54 2.26 -12.28 -4.84
C TRP A 54 2.01 -11.15 -3.82
N GLY A 55 0.73 -10.93 -3.46
CA GLY A 55 0.31 -9.81 -2.61
C GLY A 55 -0.20 -8.56 -3.35
N GLY A 56 -0.16 -8.53 -4.69
CA GLY A 56 -0.52 -7.35 -5.51
C GLY A 56 -1.99 -6.93 -5.54
N ARG A 57 -2.88 -7.66 -4.86
CA ARG A 57 -4.34 -7.38 -4.86
C ARG A 57 -4.76 -6.28 -3.88
N ALA A 58 -3.82 -5.60 -3.22
CA ALA A 58 -4.17 -4.59 -2.22
C ALA A 58 -5.00 -3.45 -2.83
N GLY A 59 -4.72 -3.07 -4.09
CA GLY A 59 -5.50 -2.07 -4.82
C GLY A 59 -6.95 -2.49 -5.06
N ASP A 60 -7.18 -3.76 -5.43
CA ASP A 60 -8.53 -4.31 -5.62
C ASP A 60 -9.30 -4.42 -4.32
N LEU A 61 -8.63 -4.86 -3.25
CA LEU A 61 -9.21 -4.94 -1.90
C LEU A 61 -9.60 -3.56 -1.37
N PHE A 62 -8.84 -2.51 -1.70
CA PHE A 62 -9.18 -1.15 -1.32
C PHE A 62 -10.36 -0.58 -2.10
N ARG A 63 -10.57 -1.01 -3.36
CA ARG A 63 -11.67 -0.53 -4.21
C ARG A 63 -13.00 -1.25 -3.96
N LYS A 64 -12.97 -2.43 -3.35
CA LYS A 64 -14.16 -3.19 -2.94
C LYS A 64 -14.89 -2.52 -1.78
#